data_AF-A0A9X7C559-F1
#
_entry.id   AF-A0A9X7C559-F1
#
_cell.length_a   1.000
_cell.length_b   1.000
_cell.length_c   1.000
_cell.angle_alpha   90.00
_cell.angle_beta   90.00
_cell.angle_gamma   90.00
#
_symmetry.space_group_name_H-M   'P 1'
#
loop_
_entity.id
_entity.type
_entity.pdbx_description
1 polymer ?
#
loop_
_entity_poly.entity_id
_entity_poly.type
_entity_poly.pdbx_seq_one_letter_code
_entity_poly.pdbx_strand_id
1 'polypeptide(L)' 'TEKGIHKSIFKQVFIYFMMPLSLAIIHSIFGIKVETDAILTAGQATVLIPSLITAGVIVVVYGGYFLATYSVYKSIVK' A
#
# COMPACT_ATOMS: atom_id res chain seq x y z
N THR A 1 19.81 23.88 -5.43
CA THR A 1 19.22 23.84 -6.78
C THR A 1 17.84 23.19 -6.73
N GLU A 2 16.88 23.69 -7.51
CA GLU A 2 15.49 23.18 -7.57
C GLU A 2 15.41 21.64 -7.78
N LYS A 3 16.33 21.08 -8.60
CA LYS A 3 16.46 19.62 -8.78
C LYS A 3 16.64 18.86 -7.45
N GLY A 4 17.40 19.41 -6.50
CA GLY A 4 17.60 18.79 -5.19
C GLY A 4 16.33 18.78 -4.36
N ILE A 5 15.55 19.87 -4.43
CA ILE A 5 14.28 20.03 -3.73
C ILE A 5 13.25 19.02 -4.27
N HIS A 6 13.07 18.92 -5.59
CA HIS A 6 12.15 17.94 -6.20
C HIS A 6 12.52 16.49 -5.88
N LYS A 7 13.82 16.17 -5.83
CA LYS A 7 14.31 14.84 -5.44
C LYS A 7 14.01 14.53 -3.98
N SER A 8 14.16 15.51 -3.09
CA SER A 8 13.83 15.37 -1.67
C SER A 8 12.34 15.14 -1.47
N ILE A 9 11.49 15.95 -2.11
CA ILE A 9 10.03 15.83 -2.05
C ILE A 9 9.59 14.44 -2.53
N PHE A 10 10.11 13.96 -3.66
CA PHE A 10 9.79 12.62 -4.16
C PHE A 10 10.15 11.55 -3.13
N LYS A 11 11.38 11.57 -2.60
CA LYS A 11 11.83 10.59 -1.59
C LYS A 11 10.95 10.62 -0.34
N GLN A 12 10.62 11.81 0.15
CA GLN A 12 9.82 11.97 1.36
C GLN A 12 8.42 11.41 1.17
N VAL A 13 7.72 11.81 0.10
CA VAL A 13 6.38 11.31 -0.22
C VAL A 13 6.41 9.80 -0.48
N PHE A 14 7.42 9.31 -1.20
CA PHE A 14 7.57 7.88 -1.47
C PHE A 14 7.75 7.05 -0.19
N ILE A 15 8.64 7.46 0.71
CA ILE A 15 8.90 6.73 1.96
C ILE A 15 7.64 6.73 2.84
N TYR A 16 6.96 7.88 2.99
CA TYR A 16 5.75 7.98 3.81
C TYR A 16 4.61 7.08 3.32
N PHE A 17 4.52 6.84 2.01
CA PHE A 17 3.48 5.98 1.45
C PHE A 17 3.88 4.51 1.37
N MET A 18 5.12 4.22 0.98
CA MET A 18 5.57 2.84 0.76
C MET A 18 5.89 2.12 2.06
N MET A 19 6.34 2.81 3.12
CA MET A 19 6.61 2.17 4.41
C MET A 19 5.34 1.54 5.00
N PRO A 20 4.21 2.26 5.17
CA PRO A 20 2.96 1.66 5.65
C PRO A 20 2.42 0.57 4.72
N LEU A 21 2.47 0.78 3.40
CA LEU A 21 2.01 -0.21 2.42
C LEU A 21 2.81 -1.52 2.51
N SER A 22 4.13 -1.42 2.66
CA SER A 22 5.00 -2.59 2.83
C SER A 22 4.68 -3.33 4.13
N LEU A 23 4.45 -2.59 5.22
CA LEU A 23 4.04 -3.17 6.50
C LEU A 23 2.70 -3.89 6.37
N ALA A 24 1.73 -3.30 5.67
CA ALA A 24 0.43 -3.92 5.43
C ALA A 24 0.56 -5.22 4.63
N ILE A 25 1.38 -5.25 3.58
CA ILE A 25 1.64 -6.48 2.80
C ILE A 25 2.22 -7.58 3.70
N ILE A 26 3.25 -7.27 4.49
CA ILE A 26 3.85 -8.23 5.41
C ILE A 26 2.81 -8.73 6.41
N HIS A 27 2.03 -7.82 7.00
CA HIS A 27 0.98 -8.17 7.96
C HIS A 27 -0.09 -9.08 7.34
N SER A 28 -0.53 -8.79 6.12
CA SER A 28 -1.52 -9.60 5.40
C SER A 28 -1.03 -11.03 5.11
N ILE A 29 0.25 -11.25 4.84
CA ILE A 29 0.79 -12.61 4.63
C ILE A 29 0.57 -13.48 5.87
N PHE A 30 0.90 -12.97 7.05
CA PHE A 30 0.70 -13.71 8.30
C PHE A 30 -0.78 -13.83 8.66
N GLY A 31 -1.57 -12.76 8.44
CA GLY A 31 -3.02 -12.76 8.69
C GLY A 31 -3.75 -13.81 7.85
N ILE A 32 -3.52 -13.83 6.54
CA ILE A 32 -4.16 -14.79 5.62
C ILE A 32 -3.76 -16.23 5.97
N LYS A 33 -2.52 -16.47 6.40
CA LYS A 33 -2.08 -17.81 6.81
C LYS A 33 -2.89 -18.31 8.02
N VAL A 34 -2.98 -17.50 9.07
CA VAL A 34 -3.73 -17.84 10.29
C VAL A 34 -5.23 -18.00 10.00
N GLU A 35 -5.79 -17.11 9.20
CA GLU A 35 -7.21 -17.16 8.82
C GLU A 35 -7.52 -18.40 7.96
N THR A 36 -6.66 -18.73 7.00
CA THR A 36 -6.82 -19.93 6.16
C THR A 36 -6.82 -21.20 7.02
N ASP A 37 -5.91 -21.31 7.99
CA ASP A 37 -5.89 -22.44 8.92
C ASP A 37 -7.20 -22.53 9.73
N ALA A 38 -7.70 -21.40 10.23
CA ALA A 38 -8.97 -21.35 10.96
C ALA A 38 -10.18 -21.76 10.09
N ILE A 39 -10.26 -21.26 8.85
CA ILE A 39 -11.37 -21.51 7.92
C ILE A 39 -11.41 -22.97 7.45
N LEU A 40 -10.24 -23.58 7.21
CA LEU A 40 -10.14 -24.99 6.86
C LEU A 40 -10.66 -25.88 7.99
N THR A 41 -10.35 -25.56 9.25
CA THR A 41 -10.89 -26.31 10.40
C THR A 41 -12.40 -26.12 10.58
N ALA A 42 -12.96 -24.99 10.12
CA ALA A 42 -14.39 -24.70 10.13
C ALA A 42 -15.16 -25.32 8.94
N GLY A 43 -14.48 -26.03 8.03
CA GLY A 43 -15.10 -26.63 6.83
C GLY A 43 -15.55 -25.60 5.79
N GLN A 44 -14.98 -24.39 5.82
CA GLN A 44 -15.34 -23.28 4.93
C GLN A 44 -14.33 -23.13 3.77
N ALA A 45 -14.73 -22.39 2.73
CA ALA A 45 -13.91 -22.14 1.54
C ALA A 45 -12.80 -21.10 1.79
N THR A 46 -11.70 -21.18 1.01
CA THR A 46 -10.53 -20.29 1.13
C THR A 46 -10.83 -18.80 0.90
N VAL A 47 -10.08 -17.93 1.59
CA VAL A 47 -10.15 -16.46 1.49
C VAL A 47 -9.19 -15.84 0.47
N LEU A 48 -8.49 -16.66 -0.32
CA LEU A 48 -7.48 -16.19 -1.26
C LEU A 48 -8.02 -15.18 -2.29
N ILE A 49 -9.14 -15.51 -2.95
CA ILE A 49 -9.71 -14.65 -4.00
C ILE A 49 -10.19 -13.29 -3.44
N PRO A 50 -11.01 -13.24 -2.36
CA PRO A 50 -11.37 -11.98 -1.71
C PRO A 50 -10.15 -11.15 -1.27
N SER A 51 -9.10 -11.82 -0.78
CA SER A 51 -7.86 -11.16 -0.35
C SER A 51 -7.13 -10.51 -1.53
N LEU A 52 -7.05 -11.17 -2.68
CA LEU A 52 -6.45 -10.61 -3.91
C LEU A 52 -7.22 -9.40 -4.42
N ILE A 53 -8.55 -9.44 -4.40
CA ILE A 53 -9.39 -8.30 -4.77
C ILE A 53 -9.11 -7.12 -3.83
N THR A 54 -9.08 -7.36 -2.53
CA THR A 54 -8.80 -6.34 -1.51
C THR A 54 -7.40 -5.74 -1.71
N ALA A 55 -6.39 -6.57 -1.96
CA ALA A 55 -5.03 -6.11 -2.26
C ALA A 55 -5.00 -5.21 -3.51
N GLY A 56 -5.73 -5.58 -4.57
CA GLY A 56 -5.86 -4.76 -5.78
C GLY A 56 -6.48 -3.39 -5.50
N VAL A 57 -7.57 -3.35 -4.72
CA VAL A 57 -8.22 -2.10 -4.31
C VAL A 57 -7.26 -1.21 -3.51
N ILE A 58 -6.53 -1.78 -2.55
CA ILE A 58 -5.54 -1.05 -1.75
C ILE A 58 -4.47 -0.43 -2.65
N VAL A 59 -3.91 -1.19 -3.60
CA VAL A 59 -2.89 -0.68 -4.54
C VAL A 59 -3.42 0.49 -5.38
N VAL A 60 -4.64 0.39 -5.90
CA VAL A 60 -5.24 1.46 -6.71
C VAL A 60 -5.44 2.72 -5.88
N VAL A 61 -6.03 2.60 -4.69
CA VAL A 61 -6.32 3.75 -3.83
C VAL A 61 -5.04 4.39 -3.30
N TYR A 62 -4.08 3.60 -2.78
CA TYR A 62 -2.80 4.11 -2.28
C TYR A 62 -1.95 4.70 -3.40
N GLY A 63 -1.91 4.06 -4.57
CA GLY A 63 -1.19 4.57 -5.74
C GLY A 63 -1.76 5.89 -6.23
N GLY A 64 -3.09 5.99 -6.34
CA GLY A 64 -3.77 7.24 -6.69
C GLY A 64 -3.48 8.37 -5.69
N TYR A 65 -3.57 8.07 -4.38
CA TYR A 65 -3.30 9.05 -3.33
C TYR A 65 -1.83 9.50 -3.29
N PHE A 66 -0.88 8.59 -3.56
CA PHE A 66 0.53 8.91 -3.71
C PHE A 66 0.78 9.90 -4.86
N LEU A 67 0.21 9.64 -6.04
CA LEU A 67 0.37 10.51 -7.21
C LEU A 67 -0.23 11.89 -6.97
N ALA A 68 -1.41 11.96 -6.37
CA ALA A 68 -2.05 13.22 -6.00
C ALA A 68 -1.18 14.01 -5.02
N THR A 69 -0.70 13.37 -3.96
CA THR A 69 0.14 13.99 -2.93
C THR A 69 1.44 14.53 -3.55
N TYR A 70 2.15 13.72 -4.34
CA TYR A 70 3.39 14.15 -4.99
C TYR A 70 3.17 15.36 -5.92
N SER A 71 2.09 15.34 -6.70
CA SER A 71 1.75 16.42 -7.63
C SER A 71 1.45 17.73 -6.91
N VAL A 72 0.69 17.67 -5.81
CA VAL A 72 0.38 18.85 -4.97
C VAL A 72 1.64 19.42 -4.33
N TYR A 73 2.47 18.58 -3.68
CA TYR A 73 3.72 19.04 -3.07
C TYR A 73 4.66 19.70 -4.09
N LYS A 74 4.74 19.13 -5.30
CA LYS A 74 5.55 19.71 -6.39
C LYS A 74 5.02 21.07 -6.83
N SER A 75 3.70 21.28 -6.80
CA SER A 75 3.08 22.56 -7.17
C SER A 75 3.24 23.65 -6.12
N ILE A 76 3.30 23.30 -4.83
CA ILE A 76 3.44 24.27 -3.73
C ILE A 76 4.85 24.83 -3.64
N VAL A 77 5.85 23.98 -3.92
CA VAL A 77 7.27 24.33 -3.77
C VAL A 77 7.86 24.98 -5.05
N LYS A 78 7.08 25.01 -6.12
CA LYS A 78 7.41 25.70 -7.37
C LYS A 78 6.97 27.17 -7.28
#